data_AF-A0AB73V4P5-F1
#
_entry.id   AF-A0AB73V4P5-F1
#
_cell.length_a   1.000
_cell.length_b   1.000
_cell.length_c   1.000
_cell.angle_alpha   90.00
_cell.angle_beta   90.00
_cell.angle_gamma   90.00
#
_symmetry.space_group_name_H-M   'P 1'
#
loop_
_entity.id
_entity.type
_entity.pdbx_description
1 polymer ?
#
loop_
_entity_poly.entity_id
_entity_poly.type
_entity_poly.pdbx_seq_one_letter_code
_entity_poly.pdbx_strand_id
1 'polypeptide(L)'
;MMTTKLSLPELDTTKLPDRYQALLDEMHEETGIRREILLSVMLTVKAASVQDTHEVELSGGQRTSLQIFMCLSSASGSGKTSACAKLIAPVHETEEELHQAYIDDKKNYDRMMEMWTTDKKILERRYKKEIERSPENAAAARAALEKCIANKPEPPVQQVLIVNDATPEGIALKLSQSPSLLLLSDEGGTILDKRFERKSALYNTLWSGQPVNVERASRPGFRLNDVRLTILILTQPVIFNKFFTLTGDQIRGNGFLARLLFCEPGAIKIMTTEPHTATPVVTQQCASCFRKKSFGSQIRDSLRASRERRAKSKERICMTLSNAASRALERFHKENMDTVRQNPHMGTFEDIIVRKREQVVRIAAILELEKDPDSTVITLESTNSAIYLIEFYFKHLVMTPTY
;
A
#
# COMPACT_ATOMS: atom_id res chain seq x y z
N MET A 1 9.64 1.51 -42.70
CA MET A 1 10.53 0.84 -41.73
C MET A 1 9.66 0.17 -40.68
N MET A 2 9.62 -1.17 -40.68
CA MET A 2 8.98 -1.92 -39.60
C MET A 2 9.82 -1.73 -38.33
N THR A 3 9.35 -0.95 -37.38
CA THR A 3 9.88 -0.94 -36.02
C THR A 3 9.64 -2.33 -35.43
N THR A 4 10.70 -3.12 -35.33
CA THR A 4 10.73 -4.33 -34.50
C THR A 4 10.34 -3.89 -33.09
N LYS A 5 9.08 -4.10 -32.69
CA LYS A 5 8.67 -3.96 -31.29
C LYS A 5 9.58 -4.90 -30.50
N LEU A 6 10.48 -4.37 -29.68
CA LEU A 6 11.18 -5.19 -28.71
C LEU A 6 10.11 -5.94 -27.90
N SER A 7 10.21 -7.26 -27.83
CA SER A 7 9.34 -8.08 -27.00
C SER A 7 9.60 -7.73 -25.55
N LEU A 8 8.56 -7.31 -24.82
CA LEU A 8 8.63 -7.09 -23.38
C LEU A 8 9.05 -8.39 -22.69
N PRO A 9 9.88 -8.33 -21.63
CA PRO A 9 10.34 -9.53 -20.94
C PRO A 9 9.14 -10.27 -20.34
N GLU A 10 9.17 -11.60 -20.40
CA GLU A 10 8.22 -12.45 -19.69
C GLU A 10 8.73 -12.74 -18.27
N LEU A 11 7.80 -13.02 -17.36
CA LEU A 11 8.14 -13.40 -15.99
C LEU A 11 8.69 -14.84 -15.95
N ASP A 12 9.93 -14.98 -15.52
CA ASP A 12 10.59 -16.23 -15.16
C ASP A 12 10.28 -16.55 -13.69
N THR A 13 9.26 -17.37 -13.46
CA THR A 13 8.84 -17.75 -12.10
C THR A 13 9.90 -18.51 -11.34
N THR A 14 10.83 -19.19 -12.02
CA THR A 14 11.90 -19.97 -11.36
C THR A 14 12.86 -19.10 -10.54
N LYS A 15 12.83 -17.77 -10.76
CA LYS A 15 13.58 -16.79 -9.98
C LYS A 15 12.89 -16.36 -8.69
N LEU A 16 11.67 -16.81 -8.44
CA LEU A 16 10.88 -16.46 -7.25
C LEU A 16 11.03 -17.54 -6.17
N PRO A 17 10.77 -17.22 -4.89
CA PRO A 17 10.70 -18.25 -3.85
C PRO A 17 9.62 -19.29 -4.16
N ASP A 18 9.83 -20.56 -3.81
CA ASP A 18 8.94 -21.68 -4.13
C ASP A 18 7.47 -21.41 -3.78
N ARG A 19 7.23 -20.73 -2.65
CA ARG A 19 5.88 -20.35 -2.22
C ARG A 19 5.18 -19.42 -3.22
N TYR A 20 5.89 -18.45 -3.80
CA TYR A 20 5.32 -17.57 -4.82
C TYR A 20 5.09 -18.31 -6.13
N GLN A 21 6.01 -19.20 -6.52
CA GLN A 21 5.83 -20.03 -7.72
C GLN A 21 4.54 -20.84 -7.61
N ALA A 22 4.38 -21.59 -6.53
CA ALA A 22 3.20 -22.42 -6.29
C ALA A 22 1.89 -21.60 -6.27
N LEU A 23 1.85 -20.46 -5.57
CA LEU A 23 0.67 -19.60 -5.52
C LEU A 23 0.33 -19.01 -6.90
N LEU A 24 1.34 -18.58 -7.66
CA LEU A 24 1.13 -18.02 -9.00
C LEU A 24 0.66 -19.08 -9.99
N ASP A 25 1.22 -20.29 -9.92
CA ASP A 25 0.84 -21.40 -10.80
C ASP A 25 -0.60 -21.83 -10.53
N GLU A 26 -0.97 -22.05 -9.26
CA GLU A 26 -2.35 -22.38 -8.86
C GLU A 26 -3.34 -21.31 -9.35
N MET A 27 -3.06 -20.03 -9.08
CA MET A 27 -3.95 -18.95 -9.50
C MET A 27 -4.03 -18.79 -11.01
N HIS A 28 -2.92 -18.99 -11.71
CA HIS A 28 -2.87 -18.92 -13.17
C HIS A 28 -3.67 -20.06 -13.80
N GLU A 29 -3.52 -21.29 -13.31
CA GLU A 29 -4.26 -22.46 -13.77
C GLU A 29 -5.77 -22.31 -13.52
N GLU A 30 -6.16 -21.77 -12.37
CA GLU A 30 -7.57 -21.58 -12.01
C GLU A 30 -8.24 -20.47 -12.84
N THR A 31 -7.53 -19.37 -13.11
CA THR A 31 -8.14 -18.14 -13.65
C THR A 31 -7.76 -17.82 -15.10
N GLY A 32 -6.71 -18.44 -15.62
CA GLY A 32 -6.09 -18.07 -16.90
C GLY A 32 -5.38 -16.72 -16.90
N ILE A 33 -5.34 -16.00 -15.77
CA ILE A 33 -4.75 -14.66 -15.69
C ILE A 33 -3.22 -14.77 -15.72
N ARG A 34 -2.56 -13.91 -16.50
CA ARG A 34 -1.10 -13.86 -16.60
C ARG A 34 -0.41 -13.70 -15.23
N ARG A 35 0.67 -14.45 -15.03
CA ARG A 35 1.44 -14.47 -13.78
C ARG A 35 2.02 -13.09 -13.43
N GLU A 36 2.35 -12.26 -14.42
CA GLU A 36 2.81 -10.88 -14.22
C GLU A 36 1.76 -10.01 -13.50
N ILE A 37 0.49 -10.17 -13.88
CA ILE A 37 -0.65 -9.46 -13.28
C ILE A 37 -0.85 -9.95 -11.85
N LEU A 38 -0.92 -11.27 -11.67
CA LEU A 38 -1.11 -11.89 -10.37
C LEU A 38 -0.01 -11.48 -9.39
N LEU A 39 1.26 -11.58 -9.80
CA LEU A 39 2.41 -11.22 -8.97
C LEU A 39 2.41 -9.74 -8.57
N SER A 40 2.14 -8.84 -9.53
CA SER A 40 2.16 -7.40 -9.26
C SER A 40 1.09 -7.00 -8.25
N VAL A 41 -0.10 -7.60 -8.33
CA VAL A 41 -1.17 -7.41 -7.35
C VAL A 41 -0.80 -8.08 -6.02
N MET A 42 -0.30 -9.32 -6.02
CA MET A 42 0.11 -10.05 -4.81
C MET A 42 1.15 -9.28 -3.99
N LEU A 43 2.21 -8.79 -4.64
CA LEU A 43 3.25 -7.99 -3.99
C LEU A 43 2.67 -6.73 -3.36
N THR A 44 1.76 -6.05 -4.06
CA THR A 44 1.17 -4.81 -3.59
C THR A 44 0.20 -5.04 -2.43
N VAL A 45 -0.63 -6.08 -2.47
CA VAL A 45 -1.53 -6.46 -1.37
C VAL A 45 -0.71 -6.90 -0.14
N LYS A 46 0.34 -7.70 -0.35
CA LYS A 46 1.24 -8.10 0.74
C LYS A 46 1.91 -6.88 1.36
N ALA A 47 2.48 -5.98 0.56
CA ALA A 47 3.04 -4.71 1.02
C ALA A 47 2.04 -3.92 1.86
N ALA A 48 0.80 -3.77 1.39
CA ALA A 48 -0.25 -3.05 2.10
C ALA A 48 -0.58 -3.67 3.48
N SER A 49 -0.46 -4.99 3.61
CA SER A 49 -0.72 -5.71 4.86
C SER A 49 0.42 -5.64 5.88
N VAL A 50 1.68 -5.48 5.43
CA VAL A 50 2.86 -5.49 6.31
C VAL A 50 3.56 -4.14 6.47
N GLN A 51 3.20 -3.12 5.66
CA GLN A 51 3.81 -1.80 5.67
C GLN A 51 3.79 -1.13 7.06
N ASP A 52 2.80 -1.46 7.89
CA ASP A 52 2.67 -0.89 9.23
C ASP A 52 3.36 -1.69 10.33
N THR A 53 3.62 -2.97 10.12
CA THR A 53 4.20 -3.86 11.11
C THR A 53 5.72 -3.95 11.00
N HIS A 54 6.27 -3.80 9.79
CA HIS A 54 7.67 -4.04 9.51
C HIS A 54 8.38 -2.85 8.87
N GLU A 55 9.68 -2.77 9.10
CA GLU A 55 10.62 -1.90 8.39
C GLU A 55 11.95 -2.63 8.22
N VAL A 56 12.80 -2.17 7.30
CA VAL A 56 14.14 -2.74 7.09
C VAL A 56 15.19 -1.73 7.52
N GLU A 57 16.17 -2.17 8.29
CA GLU A 57 17.38 -1.41 8.60
C GLU A 57 18.55 -1.88 7.73
N LEU A 58 19.17 -0.91 7.04
CA LEU A 58 20.35 -1.11 6.22
C LEU A 58 21.62 -0.85 7.03
N SER A 59 22.74 -1.38 6.55
CA SER A 59 24.07 -1.07 7.06
C SER A 59 24.28 0.46 7.08
N GLY A 60 24.47 1.01 8.28
CA GLY A 60 24.55 2.47 8.51
C GLY A 60 23.33 3.07 9.24
N GLY A 61 22.37 2.26 9.67
CA GLY A 61 21.21 2.69 10.47
C GLY A 61 20.10 3.36 9.68
N GLN A 62 20.23 3.40 8.35
CA GLN A 62 19.16 3.90 7.48
C GLN A 62 18.00 2.91 7.49
N ARG A 63 16.78 3.42 7.72
CA ARG A 63 15.56 2.62 7.72
C ARG A 63 14.71 2.88 6.48
N THR A 64 14.10 1.82 5.96
CA THR A 64 13.22 1.84 4.79
C THR A 64 11.91 1.10 5.11
N SER A 65 10.78 1.68 4.71
CA SER A 65 9.45 1.07 4.85
C SER A 65 9.15 0.09 3.73
N LEU A 66 8.16 -0.79 3.91
CA LEU A 66 7.79 -1.83 2.93
C LEU A 66 6.69 -1.36 1.93
N GLN A 67 6.54 -0.05 1.73
CA GLN A 67 5.50 0.49 0.83
C GLN A 67 5.87 0.25 -0.64
N ILE A 68 4.91 -0.22 -1.44
CA ILE A 68 5.03 -0.34 -2.90
C ILE A 68 4.13 0.68 -3.59
N PHE A 69 4.63 1.36 -4.61
CA PHE A 69 3.80 2.04 -5.61
C PHE A 69 3.87 1.23 -6.90
N MET A 70 2.74 0.65 -7.31
CA MET A 70 2.63 -0.23 -8.48
C MET A 70 1.66 0.38 -9.49
N CYS A 71 2.03 0.41 -10.76
CA CYS A 71 1.15 0.70 -11.88
C CYS A 71 1.14 -0.50 -12.84
N LEU A 72 -0.03 -1.11 -12.98
CA LEU A 72 -0.28 -2.22 -13.89
C LEU A 72 -1.13 -1.72 -15.06
N SER A 73 -0.51 -1.60 -16.23
CA SER A 73 -1.18 -1.23 -17.48
C SER A 73 -1.48 -2.50 -18.28
N SER A 74 -2.73 -2.77 -18.63
CA SER A 74 -3.06 -3.88 -19.52
C SER A 74 -4.37 -3.67 -20.26
N ALA A 75 -4.53 -4.34 -21.41
CA ALA A 75 -5.75 -4.27 -22.22
C ALA A 75 -7.01 -4.61 -21.41
N SER A 76 -8.16 -4.11 -21.85
CA SER A 76 -9.46 -4.56 -21.32
C SER A 76 -9.60 -6.08 -21.52
N GLY A 77 -10.26 -6.76 -20.57
CA GLY A 77 -10.41 -8.23 -20.61
C GLY A 77 -9.17 -9.03 -20.20
N SER A 78 -8.07 -8.40 -19.77
CA SER A 78 -6.84 -9.11 -19.35
C SER A 78 -6.89 -9.77 -17.98
N GLY A 79 -8.02 -9.65 -17.26
CA GLY A 79 -8.17 -10.20 -15.91
C GLY A 79 -7.60 -9.33 -14.78
N LYS A 80 -7.03 -8.14 -15.06
CA LYS A 80 -6.47 -7.25 -14.01
C LYS A 80 -7.43 -6.97 -12.84
N THR A 81 -8.69 -6.63 -13.14
CA THR A 81 -9.71 -6.35 -12.12
C THR A 81 -10.12 -7.61 -11.35
N SER A 82 -10.19 -8.76 -12.04
CA SER A 82 -10.51 -10.06 -11.43
C SER A 82 -9.39 -10.53 -10.49
N ALA A 83 -8.13 -10.43 -10.92
CA ALA A 83 -6.97 -10.70 -10.07
C ALA A 83 -6.96 -9.81 -8.83
N CYS A 84 -7.19 -8.51 -9.02
CA CYS A 84 -7.28 -7.57 -7.90
C CYS A 84 -8.38 -7.95 -6.92
N ALA A 85 -9.62 -8.16 -7.39
CA ALA A 85 -10.76 -8.54 -6.55
C ALA A 85 -10.47 -9.79 -5.72
N LYS A 86 -9.88 -10.83 -6.34
CA LYS A 86 -9.55 -12.09 -5.64
C LYS A 86 -8.45 -11.90 -4.59
N LEU A 87 -7.37 -11.20 -4.93
CA LEU A 87 -6.21 -11.05 -4.06
C LEU A 87 -6.44 -10.06 -2.91
N ILE A 88 -7.29 -9.05 -3.13
CA ILE A 88 -7.60 -8.03 -2.13
C ILE A 88 -8.79 -8.40 -1.22
N ALA A 89 -9.56 -9.43 -1.57
CA ALA A 89 -10.70 -9.90 -0.77
C ALA A 89 -10.42 -10.02 0.74
N PRO A 90 -9.27 -10.56 1.20
CA PRO A 90 -8.95 -10.63 2.63
C PRO A 90 -8.83 -9.26 3.31
N VAL A 91 -8.43 -8.22 2.56
CA VAL A 91 -8.39 -6.83 3.05
C VAL A 91 -9.80 -6.27 3.16
N HIS A 92 -10.67 -6.50 2.16
CA HIS A 92 -12.08 -6.10 2.22
C HIS A 92 -12.85 -6.80 3.35
N GLU A 93 -12.63 -8.10 3.55
CA GLU A 93 -13.21 -8.84 4.69
C GLU A 93 -12.80 -8.20 6.02
N THR A 94 -11.52 -7.84 6.17
CA THR A 94 -11.02 -7.16 7.37
C THR A 94 -11.60 -5.76 7.54
N GLU A 95 -11.81 -5.03 6.43
CA GLU A 95 -12.42 -3.70 6.44
C GLU A 95 -13.91 -3.76 6.81
N GLU A 96 -14.64 -4.80 6.38
CA GLU A 96 -16.03 -5.04 6.77
C GLU A 96 -16.15 -5.35 8.27
N GLU A 97 -15.25 -6.16 8.83
CA GLU A 97 -15.16 -6.38 10.29
C GLU A 97 -14.96 -5.06 11.05
N LEU A 98 -14.07 -4.19 10.55
CA LEU A 98 -13.82 -2.88 11.13
C LEU A 98 -15.03 -1.94 11.00
N HIS A 99 -15.73 -2.00 9.87
CA HIS A 99 -16.92 -1.21 9.65
C HIS A 99 -18.05 -1.61 10.60
N GLN A 100 -18.26 -2.91 10.78
CA GLN A 100 -19.28 -3.42 11.69
C GLN A 100 -18.97 -3.03 13.15
N ALA A 101 -17.71 -3.14 13.58
CA ALA A 101 -17.28 -2.66 14.90
C ALA A 101 -17.52 -1.15 15.07
N TYR A 102 -17.18 -0.35 14.05
CA TYR A 102 -17.43 1.09 14.07
C TYR A 102 -18.92 1.42 14.17
N ILE A 103 -19.81 0.68 13.49
CA ILE A 103 -21.26 0.89 13.59
C ILE A 103 -21.74 0.71 15.04
N ASP A 104 -21.23 -0.31 15.74
CA ASP A 104 -21.64 -0.59 17.11
C ASP A 104 -21.07 0.43 18.10
N ASP A 105 -19.81 0.84 17.92
CA ASP A 105 -19.19 1.93 18.68
C ASP A 105 -19.93 3.26 18.44
N LYS A 106 -20.37 3.51 17.21
CA LYS A 106 -21.12 4.70 16.83
C LYS A 106 -22.48 4.76 17.52
N LYS A 107 -23.21 3.65 17.60
CA LYS A 107 -24.47 3.55 18.36
C LYS A 107 -24.25 3.85 19.85
N ASN A 108 -23.19 3.29 20.45
CA ASN A 108 -22.86 3.53 21.84
C ASN A 108 -22.50 5.00 22.09
N TYR A 109 -21.67 5.59 21.22
CA TYR A 109 -21.32 7.00 21.26
C TYR A 109 -22.56 7.89 21.16
N ASP A 110 -23.47 7.64 20.21
CA ASP A 110 -24.65 8.49 20.02
C ASP A 110 -25.55 8.46 21.28
N ARG A 111 -25.74 7.29 21.92
CA ARG A 111 -26.43 7.17 23.22
C ARG A 111 -25.75 7.97 24.33
N MET A 112 -24.43 7.81 24.47
CA MET A 112 -23.65 8.56 25.49
C MET A 112 -23.71 10.07 25.25
N MET A 113 -23.70 10.49 23.97
CA MET A 113 -23.76 11.89 23.56
C MET A 113 -25.12 12.51 23.90
N GLU A 114 -26.23 11.78 23.75
CA GLU A 114 -27.56 12.20 24.17
C GLU A 114 -27.65 12.41 25.69
N MET A 115 -27.18 11.43 26.47
CA MET A 115 -27.12 11.51 27.94
C MET A 115 -26.28 12.71 28.37
N TRP A 116 -25.06 12.83 27.85
CA TRP A 116 -24.16 13.93 28.14
C TRP A 116 -24.76 15.29 27.79
N THR A 117 -25.45 15.40 26.66
CA THR A 117 -26.09 16.66 26.23
C THR A 117 -27.21 17.06 27.20
N THR A 118 -27.94 16.08 27.72
CA THR A 118 -28.98 16.30 28.73
C THR A 118 -28.38 16.75 30.06
N ASP A 119 -27.38 16.03 30.55
CA ASP A 119 -26.67 16.37 31.79
C ASP A 119 -26.04 17.75 31.73
N LYS A 120 -25.36 18.06 30.61
CA LYS A 120 -24.77 19.37 30.35
C LYS A 120 -25.82 20.47 30.43
N LYS A 121 -26.98 20.32 29.76
CA LYS A 121 -28.07 21.32 29.82
C LYS A 121 -28.61 21.51 31.24
N ILE A 122 -28.73 20.44 32.02
CA ILE A 122 -29.18 20.53 33.42
C ILE A 122 -28.17 21.29 34.26
N LEU A 123 -26.88 20.96 34.14
CA LEU A 123 -25.79 21.57 34.89
C LEU A 123 -25.56 23.04 34.49
N GLU A 124 -25.67 23.38 33.21
CA GLU A 124 -25.63 24.76 32.71
C GLU A 124 -26.74 25.62 33.35
N ARG A 125 -27.98 25.09 33.40
CA ARG A 125 -29.11 25.79 34.03
C ARG A 125 -28.89 25.96 35.54
N ARG A 126 -28.36 24.94 36.22
CA ARG A 126 -28.05 25.01 37.65
C ARG A 126 -26.97 26.06 37.94
N TYR A 127 -25.87 26.02 37.20
CA TYR A 127 -24.77 26.97 37.33
C TYR A 127 -25.26 28.42 37.11
N LYS A 128 -26.06 28.66 36.06
CA LYS A 128 -26.65 29.97 35.79
C LYS A 128 -27.53 30.48 36.95
N LYS A 129 -28.36 29.61 37.54
CA LYS A 129 -29.19 29.99 38.70
C LYS A 129 -28.37 30.29 39.95
N GLU A 130 -27.30 29.54 40.22
CA GLU A 130 -26.47 29.75 41.40
C GLU A 130 -25.62 31.02 41.28
N ILE A 131 -25.07 31.30 40.10
CA ILE A 131 -24.28 32.53 39.87
C ILE A 131 -25.12 33.80 39.93
N GLU A 132 -26.38 33.75 39.45
CA GLU A 132 -27.35 34.84 39.56
C GLU A 132 -27.77 35.12 41.03
N ARG A 133 -27.73 34.11 41.90
CA ARG A 133 -28.07 34.25 43.33
C ARG A 133 -26.89 34.74 44.18
N SER A 134 -25.73 34.10 44.04
CA SER A 134 -24.50 34.50 44.71
C SER A 134 -23.30 33.83 44.05
N PRO A 135 -22.33 34.60 43.51
CA PRO A 135 -21.13 34.05 42.88
C PRO A 135 -20.31 33.15 43.81
N GLU A 136 -20.29 33.43 45.12
CA GLU A 136 -19.52 32.69 46.12
C GLU A 136 -20.05 31.25 46.33
N ASN A 137 -21.36 31.05 46.12
CA ASN A 137 -22.01 29.75 46.31
C ASN A 137 -22.01 28.88 45.04
N ALA A 138 -21.61 29.41 43.88
CA ALA A 138 -21.67 28.72 42.60
C ALA A 138 -20.51 27.73 42.36
N ALA A 139 -19.54 27.65 43.29
CA ALA A 139 -18.34 26.82 43.13
C ALA A 139 -18.65 25.34 42.89
N ALA A 140 -19.64 24.79 43.59
CA ALA A 140 -20.03 23.38 43.45
C ALA A 140 -20.71 23.10 42.09
N ALA A 141 -21.64 23.95 41.64
CA ALA A 141 -22.25 23.80 40.31
C ALA A 141 -21.25 24.03 39.18
N ARG A 142 -20.30 24.96 39.35
CA ARG A 142 -19.20 25.16 38.41
C ARG A 142 -18.36 23.91 38.25
N ALA A 143 -17.88 23.32 39.36
CA ALA A 143 -17.07 22.11 39.33
C ALA A 143 -17.82 20.92 38.69
N ALA A 144 -19.12 20.79 38.96
CA ALA A 144 -19.94 19.76 38.33
C ALA A 144 -20.09 19.96 36.81
N LEU A 145 -20.28 21.20 36.36
CA LEU A 145 -20.36 21.53 34.93
C LEU A 145 -19.01 21.33 34.24
N GLU A 146 -17.90 21.76 34.84
CA GLU A 146 -16.55 21.54 34.31
C GLU A 146 -16.26 20.04 34.16
N LYS A 147 -16.59 19.23 35.18
CA LYS A 147 -16.48 17.76 35.10
C LYS A 147 -17.34 17.17 33.99
N CYS A 148 -18.57 17.65 33.82
CA CYS A 148 -19.44 17.21 32.74
C CYS A 148 -18.82 17.56 31.38
N ILE A 149 -18.38 18.81 31.17
CA ILE A 149 -17.75 19.25 29.91
C ILE A 149 -16.51 18.42 29.59
N ALA A 150 -15.69 18.11 30.60
CA ALA A 150 -14.50 17.27 30.44
C ALA A 150 -14.84 15.83 30.05
N ASN A 151 -15.97 15.29 30.52
CA ASN A 151 -16.45 13.93 30.21
C ASN A 151 -17.25 13.86 28.90
N LYS A 152 -17.02 14.77 27.95
CA LYS A 152 -17.67 14.71 26.63
C LYS A 152 -17.28 13.40 25.93
N PRO A 153 -18.25 12.60 25.46
CA PRO A 153 -17.93 11.41 24.67
C PRO A 153 -17.09 11.76 23.44
N GLU A 154 -16.10 10.93 23.14
CA GLU A 154 -15.26 11.08 21.95
C GLU A 154 -15.88 10.31 20.77
N PRO A 155 -15.99 10.92 19.58
CA PRO A 155 -16.56 10.24 18.42
C PRO A 155 -15.63 9.09 17.98
N PRO A 156 -16.18 7.88 17.75
CA PRO A 156 -15.37 6.78 17.23
C PRO A 156 -14.86 7.12 15.83
N VAL A 157 -13.66 6.62 15.50
CA VAL A 157 -13.04 6.84 14.20
C VAL A 157 -13.31 5.63 13.32
N GLN A 158 -13.91 5.86 12.15
CA GLN A 158 -14.05 4.81 11.14
C GLN A 158 -12.70 4.51 10.53
N GLN A 159 -12.11 3.38 10.92
CA GLN A 159 -10.89 2.87 10.31
C GLN A 159 -11.19 2.31 8.92
N VAL A 160 -10.35 2.67 7.96
CA VAL A 160 -10.37 2.14 6.60
C VAL A 160 -8.97 1.65 6.23
N LEU A 161 -8.91 0.65 5.36
CA LEU A 161 -7.69 0.06 4.84
C LEU A 161 -7.50 0.44 3.36
N ILE A 162 -8.59 0.62 2.62
CA ILE A 162 -8.58 0.90 1.18
C ILE A 162 -9.21 2.26 0.90
N VAL A 163 -8.61 3.00 -0.02
CA VAL A 163 -9.19 4.24 -0.59
C VAL A 163 -9.16 4.12 -2.10
N ASN A 164 -10.32 4.30 -2.75
CA ASN A 164 -10.44 4.11 -4.20
C ASN A 164 -10.40 5.42 -5.00
N ASP A 165 -11.15 6.43 -4.56
CA ASP A 165 -11.21 7.75 -5.20
C ASP A 165 -11.13 8.82 -4.12
N ALA A 166 -9.95 9.39 -3.95
CA ALA A 166 -9.73 10.49 -3.02
C ALA A 166 -8.71 11.46 -3.59
N THR A 167 -8.97 12.74 -3.34
CA THR A 167 -7.97 13.78 -3.57
C THR A 167 -6.76 13.54 -2.67
N PRO A 168 -5.56 14.01 -3.03
CA PRO A 168 -4.37 13.96 -2.17
C PRO A 168 -4.63 14.52 -0.77
N GLU A 169 -5.44 15.59 -0.69
CA GLU A 169 -5.96 16.18 0.54
C GLU A 169 -6.84 15.23 1.37
N GLY A 170 -7.70 14.47 0.70
CA GLY A 170 -8.55 13.44 1.29
C GLY A 170 -7.73 12.25 1.79
N ILE A 171 -6.72 11.82 1.02
CA ILE A 171 -5.78 10.77 1.41
C ILE A 171 -5.02 11.19 2.67
N ALA A 172 -4.50 12.42 2.71
CA ALA A 172 -3.84 12.94 3.90
C ALA A 172 -4.78 12.93 5.13
N LEU A 173 -6.04 13.35 4.97
CA LEU A 173 -7.02 13.29 6.06
C LEU A 173 -7.34 11.84 6.48
N LYS A 174 -7.42 10.90 5.54
CA LYS A 174 -7.65 9.50 5.87
C LYS A 174 -6.44 8.88 6.57
N LEU A 175 -5.22 9.23 6.18
CA LEU A 175 -4.01 8.77 6.86
C LEU A 175 -3.90 9.28 8.30
N SER A 176 -4.49 10.43 8.64
CA SER A 176 -4.52 10.90 10.04
C SER A 176 -5.49 10.09 10.91
N GLN A 177 -6.45 9.39 10.30
CA GLN A 177 -7.44 8.54 10.97
C GLN A 177 -7.06 7.06 10.93
N SER A 178 -6.47 6.63 9.81
CA SER A 178 -6.08 5.25 9.50
C SER A 178 -4.62 5.27 9.01
N PRO A 179 -3.64 5.07 9.91
CA PRO A 179 -2.22 5.31 9.62
C PRO A 179 -1.58 4.37 8.58
N SER A 180 -2.31 3.41 8.01
CA SER A 180 -1.82 2.47 7.02
C SER A 180 -2.89 2.26 5.96
N LEU A 181 -2.65 2.74 4.74
CA LEU A 181 -3.62 2.68 3.64
C LEU A 181 -3.07 2.02 2.38
N LEU A 182 -3.98 1.44 1.61
CA LEU A 182 -3.83 1.11 0.21
C LEU A 182 -4.67 2.07 -0.63
N LEU A 183 -4.03 2.88 -1.45
CA LEU A 183 -4.71 3.63 -2.51
C LEU A 183 -4.86 2.72 -3.73
N LEU A 184 -6.08 2.32 -4.05
CA LEU A 184 -6.39 1.42 -5.15
C LEU A 184 -7.14 2.18 -6.25
N SER A 185 -6.59 2.24 -7.46
CA SER A 185 -7.34 2.70 -8.63
C SER A 185 -7.58 1.51 -9.56
N ASP A 186 -8.84 1.22 -9.86
CA ASP A 186 -9.28 0.11 -10.71
C ASP A 186 -9.27 0.44 -12.22
N GLU A 187 -9.46 1.71 -12.57
CA GLU A 187 -9.41 2.21 -13.96
C GLU A 187 -8.23 3.15 -14.25
N GLY A 188 -7.55 3.62 -13.21
CA GLY A 188 -6.41 4.54 -13.31
C GLY A 188 -6.83 5.95 -13.68
N GLY A 189 -7.85 6.16 -14.52
CA GLY A 189 -8.28 7.48 -14.98
C GLY A 189 -8.80 8.42 -13.88
N THR A 190 -9.26 7.87 -12.75
CA THR A 190 -9.70 8.65 -11.58
C THR A 190 -8.53 9.26 -10.82
N ILE A 191 -7.38 8.57 -10.79
CA ILE A 191 -6.19 8.99 -10.05
C ILE A 191 -5.13 9.57 -10.98
N LEU A 192 -4.97 9.08 -12.21
CA LEU A 192 -3.97 9.54 -13.18
C LEU A 192 -4.46 10.82 -13.90
N ASP A 193 -4.56 11.91 -13.15
CA ASP A 193 -4.99 13.22 -13.63
C ASP A 193 -4.04 14.37 -13.21
N LYS A 194 -4.37 15.60 -13.59
CA LYS A 194 -3.60 16.80 -13.20
C LYS A 194 -3.62 17.09 -11.69
N ARG A 195 -4.55 16.53 -10.91
CA ARG A 195 -4.57 16.70 -9.44
C ARG A 195 -3.51 15.81 -8.81
N PHE A 196 -3.33 14.60 -9.32
CA PHE A 196 -2.26 13.70 -8.90
C PHE A 196 -0.88 14.28 -9.18
N GLU A 197 -0.66 14.82 -10.38
CA GLU A 197 0.58 15.52 -10.74
C GLU A 197 0.94 16.58 -9.69
N ARG A 198 0.01 17.52 -9.42
CA ARG A 198 0.21 18.68 -8.52
C ARG A 198 0.57 18.31 -7.08
N LYS A 199 0.29 17.07 -6.65
CA LYS A 199 0.50 16.61 -5.28
C LYS A 199 1.33 15.35 -5.19
N SER A 200 1.95 14.93 -6.29
CA SER A 200 2.81 13.74 -6.32
C SER A 200 4.03 13.86 -5.37
N ALA A 201 4.46 15.08 -5.04
CA ALA A 201 5.43 15.34 -3.98
C ALA A 201 4.99 14.85 -2.58
N LEU A 202 3.68 14.91 -2.28
CA LEU A 202 3.11 14.33 -1.05
C LEU A 202 3.36 12.81 -1.03
N TYR A 203 3.06 12.12 -2.14
CA TYR A 203 3.29 10.68 -2.25
C TYR A 203 4.78 10.33 -2.13
N ASN A 204 5.69 11.16 -2.64
CA ASN A 204 7.14 10.95 -2.48
C ASN A 204 7.58 11.05 -1.01
N THR A 205 6.99 11.97 -0.27
CA THR A 205 7.23 12.15 1.18
C THR A 205 6.69 10.95 1.96
N LEU A 206 5.46 10.52 1.65
CA LEU A 206 4.82 9.35 2.25
C LEU A 206 5.57 8.05 1.93
N TRP A 207 6.07 7.89 0.72
CA TRP A 207 6.87 6.73 0.31
C TRP A 207 8.18 6.63 1.10
N SER A 208 8.75 7.79 1.47
CA SER A 208 9.98 7.88 2.27
C SER A 208 9.69 7.77 3.79
N GLY A 209 8.42 7.59 4.18
CA GLY A 209 8.00 7.47 5.58
C GLY A 209 8.18 8.73 6.42
N GLN A 210 8.40 9.89 5.79
CA GLN A 210 8.67 11.15 6.49
C GLN A 210 7.38 11.79 7.01
N PRO A 211 7.43 12.51 8.15
CA PRO A 211 6.26 13.20 8.67
C PRO A 211 5.81 14.33 7.72
N VAL A 212 4.51 14.54 7.64
CA VAL A 212 3.90 15.60 6.81
C VAL A 212 3.05 16.50 7.69
N ASN A 213 3.31 17.80 7.65
CA ASN A 213 2.44 18.80 8.27
C ASN A 213 1.42 19.29 7.23
N VAL A 214 0.14 19.17 7.53
CA VAL A 214 -0.95 19.60 6.66
C VAL A 214 -1.64 20.80 7.29
N GLU A 215 -1.34 21.98 6.76
CA GLU A 215 -1.96 23.24 7.17
C GLU A 215 -3.14 23.61 6.28
N ARG A 216 -4.16 24.24 6.86
CA ARG A 216 -5.29 24.82 6.11
C ARG A 216 -5.77 26.12 6.75
N ALA A 217 -6.13 27.08 5.91
CA ALA A 217 -6.72 28.33 6.37
C ALA A 217 -8.09 28.14 7.04
N SER A 218 -8.88 27.16 6.58
CA SER A 218 -10.29 26.99 6.99
C SER A 218 -10.51 26.06 8.20
N ARG A 219 -9.49 25.32 8.65
CA ARG A 219 -9.61 24.37 9.76
C ARG A 219 -8.24 24.14 10.41
N PRO A 220 -8.19 23.70 11.69
CA PRO A 220 -6.94 23.34 12.34
C PRO A 220 -6.13 22.36 11.48
N GLY A 221 -4.84 22.62 11.35
CA GLY A 221 -3.91 21.72 10.71
C GLY A 221 -3.75 20.41 11.47
N PHE A 222 -3.16 19.41 10.82
CA PHE A 222 -2.82 18.14 11.45
C PHE A 222 -1.47 17.64 10.96
N ARG A 223 -0.84 16.79 11.77
CA ARG A 223 0.45 16.18 11.46
C ARG A 223 0.26 14.70 11.17
N LEU A 224 0.73 14.27 10.01
CA LEU A 224 0.91 12.87 9.69
C LEU A 224 2.27 12.45 10.23
N ASN A 225 2.25 11.57 11.22
CA ASN A 225 3.44 10.93 11.74
C ASN A 225 3.24 9.43 11.74
N ASP A 226 4.32 8.70 11.49
CA ASP A 226 4.31 7.25 11.50
C ASP A 226 3.28 6.62 10.55
N VAL A 227 2.94 7.26 9.41
CA VAL A 227 1.93 6.76 8.47
C VAL A 227 2.54 5.96 7.31
N ARG A 228 1.75 5.11 6.67
CA ARG A 228 2.14 4.25 5.55
C ARG A 228 1.07 4.25 4.46
N LEU A 229 1.54 4.36 3.23
CA LEU A 229 0.73 4.37 2.02
C LEU A 229 1.35 3.45 0.98
N THR A 230 0.61 2.44 0.54
CA THR A 230 0.89 1.62 -0.63
C THR A 230 -0.08 2.05 -1.74
N ILE A 231 0.35 2.04 -3.00
CA ILE A 231 -0.46 2.47 -4.13
C ILE A 231 -0.52 1.34 -5.16
N LEU A 232 -1.72 0.99 -5.59
CA LEU A 232 -1.97 0.10 -6.73
C LEU A 232 -2.81 0.84 -7.77
N ILE A 233 -2.25 1.06 -8.96
CA ILE A 233 -2.95 1.67 -10.09
C ILE A 233 -3.14 0.60 -11.16
N LEU A 234 -4.37 0.19 -11.38
CA LEU A 234 -4.78 -0.64 -12.51
C LEU A 234 -5.24 0.30 -13.62
N THR A 235 -4.67 0.19 -14.80
CA THR A 235 -5.02 1.08 -15.91
C THR A 235 -4.96 0.38 -17.26
N GLN A 236 -5.32 1.11 -18.30
CA GLN A 236 -5.21 0.68 -19.67
C GLN A 236 -4.09 1.46 -20.37
N PRO A 237 -3.41 0.87 -21.38
CA PRO A 237 -2.33 1.55 -22.08
C PRO A 237 -2.72 2.92 -22.63
N VAL A 238 -3.95 3.07 -23.15
CA VAL A 238 -4.44 4.36 -23.68
C VAL A 238 -4.52 5.44 -22.59
N ILE A 239 -4.99 5.09 -21.39
CA ILE A 239 -5.12 6.02 -20.27
C ILE A 239 -3.73 6.38 -19.74
N PHE A 240 -2.88 5.37 -19.52
CA PHE A 240 -1.50 5.57 -19.07
C PHE A 240 -0.71 6.45 -20.04
N ASN A 241 -0.71 6.12 -21.33
CA ASN A 241 0.01 6.87 -22.34
C ASN A 241 -0.47 8.33 -22.39
N LYS A 242 -1.78 8.57 -22.37
CA LYS A 242 -2.33 9.93 -22.33
C LYS A 242 -1.88 10.71 -21.10
N PHE A 243 -1.93 10.11 -19.92
CA PHE A 243 -1.46 10.74 -18.69
C PHE A 243 0.04 11.04 -18.75
N PHE A 244 0.83 10.06 -19.20
CA PHE A 244 2.27 10.15 -19.29
C PHE A 244 2.70 11.24 -20.30
N THR A 245 2.07 11.33 -21.46
CA THR A 245 2.32 12.41 -22.43
C THR A 245 2.03 13.80 -21.86
N LEU A 246 1.03 13.93 -20.98
CA LEU A 246 0.63 15.22 -20.42
C LEU A 246 1.41 15.64 -19.19
N THR A 247 1.93 14.68 -18.41
CA THR A 247 2.45 14.94 -17.05
C THR A 247 3.78 14.24 -16.74
N GLY A 248 4.31 13.44 -17.68
CA GLY A 248 5.49 12.57 -17.51
C GLY A 248 6.72 13.32 -17.02
N ASP A 249 7.06 14.44 -17.65
CA ASP A 249 8.22 15.27 -17.26
C ASP A 249 8.11 15.77 -15.81
N GLN A 250 6.90 16.10 -15.36
CA GLN A 250 6.66 16.62 -14.02
C GLN A 250 6.76 15.53 -12.95
N ILE A 251 6.07 14.40 -13.17
CA ILE A 251 6.11 13.26 -12.23
C ILE A 251 7.49 12.60 -12.20
N ARG A 252 8.25 12.70 -13.30
CA ARG A 252 9.66 12.33 -13.33
C ARG A 252 10.52 13.33 -12.59
N GLY A 253 10.41 14.62 -12.92
CA GLY A 253 11.23 15.69 -12.35
C GLY A 253 11.10 15.84 -10.84
N ASN A 254 9.93 15.52 -10.26
CA ASN A 254 9.76 15.51 -8.81
C ASN A 254 10.12 14.18 -8.13
N GLY A 255 10.47 13.16 -8.91
CA GLY A 255 10.93 11.85 -8.46
C GLY A 255 9.82 10.84 -8.13
N PHE A 256 8.55 11.10 -8.47
CA PHE A 256 7.48 10.12 -8.29
C PHE A 256 7.70 8.89 -9.17
N LEU A 257 8.05 9.09 -10.44
CA LEU A 257 8.24 7.98 -11.36
C LEU A 257 9.34 7.00 -10.91
N ALA A 258 10.43 7.51 -10.33
CA ALA A 258 11.51 6.68 -9.80
C ALA A 258 11.08 5.77 -8.62
N ARG A 259 9.90 6.03 -8.03
CA ARG A 259 9.30 5.22 -6.96
C ARG A 259 8.22 4.26 -7.46
N LEU A 260 7.79 4.41 -8.71
CA LEU A 260 6.73 3.62 -9.33
C LEU A 260 7.31 2.36 -9.98
N LEU A 261 6.85 1.19 -9.54
CA LEU A 261 7.01 -0.06 -10.28
C LEU A 261 5.97 -0.09 -11.40
N PHE A 262 6.38 -0.42 -12.61
CA PHE A 262 5.50 -0.44 -13.77
C PHE A 262 5.52 -1.80 -14.44
N CYS A 263 4.33 -2.31 -14.75
CA CYS A 263 4.16 -3.57 -15.46
C CYS A 263 3.13 -3.38 -16.57
N GLU A 264 3.52 -3.69 -17.80
CA GLU A 264 2.61 -3.80 -18.93
C GLU A 264 2.79 -5.18 -19.59
N PRO A 265 2.08 -6.22 -19.13
CA PRO A 265 2.18 -7.52 -19.76
C PRO A 265 1.72 -7.41 -21.22
N GLY A 266 2.46 -8.05 -22.14
CA GLY A 266 2.18 -8.00 -23.57
C GLY A 266 0.74 -8.39 -23.92
N ALA A 267 0.22 -7.85 -25.01
CA ALA A 267 -1.17 -8.02 -25.44
C ALA A 267 -1.56 -9.50 -25.56
N ILE A 268 -2.73 -9.81 -25.03
CA ILE A 268 -3.40 -11.10 -25.21
C ILE A 268 -3.86 -11.16 -26.68
N LYS A 269 -3.37 -12.14 -27.45
CA LYS A 269 -4.21 -12.68 -28.54
C LYS A 269 -5.42 -13.25 -27.83
N ILE A 270 -6.58 -12.60 -27.98
CA ILE A 270 -7.87 -12.95 -27.38
C ILE A 270 -7.91 -14.46 -27.18
N MET A 271 -8.10 -14.91 -25.93
CA MET A 271 -8.40 -16.31 -25.65
C MET A 271 -9.73 -16.63 -26.33
N THR A 272 -9.66 -17.03 -27.60
CA THR A 272 -10.63 -17.93 -28.22
C THR A 272 -10.31 -19.31 -27.66
N THR A 273 -10.53 -19.51 -26.37
CA THR A 273 -10.67 -20.84 -25.82
C THR A 273 -12.12 -20.93 -25.38
N GLU A 274 -12.77 -21.98 -25.88
CA GLU A 274 -14.10 -22.42 -25.47
C GLU A 274 -14.26 -22.26 -23.95
N PRO A 275 -15.48 -21.94 -23.46
CA PRO A 275 -15.71 -21.79 -22.03
C PRO A 275 -15.06 -22.97 -21.32
N HIS A 276 -14.02 -22.70 -20.53
CA HIS A 276 -13.41 -23.71 -19.69
C HIS A 276 -14.54 -24.19 -18.78
N THR A 277 -15.15 -25.32 -19.13
CA THR A 277 -15.83 -26.19 -18.19
C THR A 277 -14.73 -26.68 -17.27
N ALA A 278 -14.34 -25.83 -16.32
CA ALA A 278 -13.59 -26.23 -15.16
C ALA A 278 -14.47 -27.26 -14.46
N THR A 279 -14.32 -28.52 -14.85
CA THR A 279 -14.65 -29.62 -13.98
C THR A 279 -13.83 -29.37 -12.72
N PRO A 280 -14.45 -29.28 -11.54
CA PRO A 280 -13.70 -29.16 -10.31
C PRO A 280 -12.95 -30.47 -10.17
N VAL A 281 -11.74 -30.52 -10.69
CA VAL A 281 -10.76 -31.51 -10.30
C VAL A 281 -10.37 -31.09 -8.90
N VAL A 282 -11.18 -31.53 -7.94
CA VAL A 282 -10.68 -31.78 -6.59
C VAL A 282 -9.71 -32.96 -6.75
N THR A 283 -8.52 -32.68 -7.28
CA THR A 283 -7.39 -33.58 -7.06
C THR A 283 -7.11 -33.44 -5.57
N GLN A 284 -7.58 -34.44 -4.83
CA GLN A 284 -7.16 -34.80 -3.47
C GLN A 284 -5.63 -35.08 -3.38
N GLN A 285 -4.81 -34.40 -4.17
CA GLN A 285 -3.38 -34.64 -4.34
C GLN A 285 -2.51 -33.37 -4.29
N CYS A 286 -3.05 -32.24 -3.83
CA CYS A 286 -2.22 -31.11 -3.36
C CYS A 286 -2.50 -30.72 -1.90
N ALA A 287 -3.12 -31.60 -1.10
CA ALA A 287 -3.29 -31.40 0.34
C ALA A 287 -1.96 -31.47 1.13
N SER A 288 -0.85 -31.93 0.52
CA SER A 288 0.44 -32.11 1.20
C SER A 288 1.41 -30.93 1.07
N CYS A 289 1.15 -29.94 0.20
CA CYS A 289 2.01 -28.77 0.01
C CYS A 289 1.63 -27.57 0.91
N PHE A 290 0.39 -27.54 1.42
CA PHE A 290 -0.11 -26.48 2.30
C PHE A 290 0.05 -26.81 3.79
N ARG A 291 1.30 -27.00 4.22
CA ARG A 291 1.65 -26.93 5.66
C ARG A 291 1.81 -25.49 6.18
N LYS A 292 1.51 -24.47 5.37
CA LYS A 292 1.57 -23.03 5.72
C LYS A 292 0.25 -22.34 5.41
N LYS A 293 -0.15 -21.36 6.24
CA LYS A 293 -1.36 -20.53 6.07
C LYS A 293 -1.55 -20.05 4.63
N SER A 294 -2.80 -20.00 4.13
CA SER A 294 -3.10 -19.45 2.79
C SER A 294 -2.70 -17.98 2.68
N PHE A 295 -2.50 -17.47 1.45
CA PHE A 295 -2.17 -16.05 1.21
C PHE A 295 -3.14 -15.13 1.96
N GLY A 296 -4.46 -15.34 1.81
CA GLY A 296 -5.46 -14.53 2.48
C GLY A 296 -5.44 -14.62 4.01
N SER A 297 -5.13 -15.79 4.57
CA SER A 297 -4.94 -15.91 6.03
C SER A 297 -3.75 -15.10 6.51
N GLN A 298 -2.62 -15.10 5.79
CA GLN A 298 -1.46 -14.29 6.17
C GLN A 298 -1.74 -12.78 6.06
N ILE A 299 -2.52 -12.34 5.08
CA ILE A 299 -2.95 -10.94 4.96
C ILE A 299 -3.78 -10.54 6.19
N ARG A 300 -4.80 -11.33 6.56
CA ARG A 300 -5.64 -11.06 7.75
C ARG A 300 -4.82 -11.02 9.05
N ASP A 301 -3.87 -11.94 9.20
CA ASP A 301 -2.99 -11.97 10.37
C ASP A 301 -2.09 -10.73 10.44
N SER A 302 -1.55 -10.30 9.29
CA SER A 302 -0.70 -9.10 9.22
C SER A 302 -1.48 -7.83 9.54
N LEU A 303 -2.72 -7.71 9.04
CA LEU A 303 -3.62 -6.60 9.37
C LEU A 303 -4.03 -6.61 10.85
N ARG A 304 -4.26 -7.79 11.43
CA ARG A 304 -4.49 -7.91 12.88
C ARG A 304 -3.27 -7.46 13.68
N ALA A 305 -2.08 -7.90 13.30
CA ALA A 305 -0.82 -7.50 13.94
C ALA A 305 -0.57 -5.98 13.85
N SER A 306 -0.94 -5.36 12.73
CA SER A 306 -0.92 -3.89 12.57
C SER A 306 -1.78 -3.19 13.63
N ARG A 307 -3.03 -3.62 13.79
CA ARG A 307 -3.94 -3.07 14.81
C ARG A 307 -3.39 -3.27 16.22
N GLU A 308 -2.87 -4.46 16.53
CA GLU A 308 -2.29 -4.75 17.84
C GLU A 308 -1.06 -3.88 18.16
N ARG A 309 -0.18 -3.69 17.17
CA ARG A 309 0.98 -2.81 17.28
C ARG A 309 0.53 -1.41 17.65
N ARG A 310 -0.49 -0.86 16.97
CA ARG A 310 -1.03 0.48 17.22
C ARG A 310 -1.68 0.60 18.59
N ALA A 311 -2.52 -0.36 18.97
CA ALA A 311 -3.18 -0.38 20.27
C ALA A 311 -2.18 -0.44 21.44
N LYS A 312 -1.04 -1.12 21.23
CA LYS A 312 0.03 -1.25 22.23
C LYS A 312 1.15 -0.20 22.07
N SER A 313 1.00 0.76 21.15
CA SER A 313 2.01 1.77 20.78
C SER A 313 3.42 1.20 20.58
N LYS A 314 3.52 0.03 19.95
CA LYS A 314 4.80 -0.68 19.73
C LYS A 314 5.55 -0.14 18.51
N GLU A 315 6.88 -0.25 18.55
CA GLU A 315 7.77 -0.03 17.41
C GLU A 315 7.67 -1.13 16.35
N ARG A 316 8.19 -0.86 15.13
CA ARG A 316 8.07 -1.79 14.00
C ARG A 316 9.06 -2.91 14.19
N ILE A 317 8.69 -4.08 13.71
CA ILE A 317 9.63 -5.19 13.61
C ILE A 317 10.67 -4.77 12.58
N CYS A 318 11.91 -4.64 13.05
CA CYS A 318 13.03 -4.22 12.24
C CYS A 318 13.69 -5.46 11.63
N MET A 319 13.59 -5.58 10.31
CA MET A 319 14.26 -6.62 9.55
C MET A 319 15.66 -6.16 9.15
N THR A 320 16.59 -7.11 9.06
CA THR A 320 17.96 -6.86 8.60
C THR A 320 18.30 -7.76 7.41
N LEU A 321 19.30 -7.37 6.62
CA LEU A 321 19.82 -8.24 5.56
C LEU A 321 20.85 -9.21 6.14
N SER A 322 20.78 -10.48 5.74
CA SER A 322 21.89 -11.41 5.96
C SER A 322 23.17 -10.89 5.28
N ASN A 323 24.34 -11.28 5.79
CA ASN A 323 25.63 -10.85 5.20
C ASN A 323 25.75 -11.14 3.70
N ALA A 324 25.19 -12.26 3.25
CA ALA A 324 25.19 -12.62 1.82
C ALA A 324 24.23 -11.72 1.02
N ALA A 325 23.04 -11.43 1.55
CA ALA A 325 22.09 -10.50 0.96
C ALA A 325 22.65 -9.08 0.85
N SER A 326 23.29 -8.56 1.91
CA SER A 326 23.93 -7.24 1.90
C SER A 326 24.98 -7.13 0.79
N ARG A 327 25.85 -8.13 0.65
CA ARG A 327 26.87 -8.16 -0.42
C ARG A 327 26.25 -8.22 -1.82
N ALA A 328 25.17 -8.97 -2.01
CA ALA A 328 24.46 -9.04 -3.28
C ALA A 328 23.83 -7.69 -3.64
N LEU A 329 23.19 -7.03 -2.67
CA LEU A 329 22.61 -5.70 -2.84
C LEU A 329 23.66 -4.63 -3.17
N GLU A 330 24.81 -4.64 -2.49
CA GLU A 330 25.92 -3.72 -2.75
C GLU A 330 26.51 -3.92 -4.15
N ARG A 331 26.70 -5.18 -4.56
CA ARG A 331 27.16 -5.51 -5.91
C ARG A 331 26.18 -4.99 -6.96
N PHE A 332 24.90 -5.29 -6.81
CA PHE A 332 23.84 -4.82 -7.69
C PHE A 332 23.80 -3.29 -7.79
N HIS A 333 23.94 -2.60 -6.65
CA HIS A 333 23.99 -1.14 -6.63
C HIS A 333 25.21 -0.60 -7.40
N LYS A 334 26.39 -1.19 -7.19
CA LYS A 334 27.62 -0.80 -7.90
C LYS A 334 27.49 -1.00 -9.41
N GLU A 335 27.00 -2.15 -9.84
CA GLU A 335 26.79 -2.47 -11.26
C GLU A 335 25.83 -1.49 -11.93
N ASN A 336 24.75 -1.10 -11.25
CA ASN A 336 23.82 -0.08 -11.74
C ASN A 336 24.48 1.31 -11.86
N MET A 337 25.30 1.72 -10.87
CA MET A 337 26.01 3.00 -10.93
C MET A 337 27.06 3.02 -12.04
N ASP A 338 27.77 1.92 -12.24
CA ASP A 338 28.75 1.78 -13.32
C ASP A 338 28.06 1.79 -14.69
N THR A 339 26.89 1.16 -14.82
CA THR A 339 26.07 1.20 -16.05
C THR A 339 25.66 2.61 -16.42
N VAL A 340 25.20 3.41 -15.44
CA VAL A 340 24.85 4.83 -15.67
C VAL A 340 26.06 5.64 -16.14
N ARG A 341 27.24 5.42 -15.54
CA ARG A 341 28.47 6.14 -15.90
C ARG A 341 29.00 5.75 -17.29
N GLN A 342 28.85 4.49 -17.67
CA GLN A 342 29.47 3.93 -18.88
C GLN A 342 28.55 3.97 -20.11
N ASN A 343 27.23 4.07 -19.92
CA ASN A 343 26.26 4.06 -21.01
C ASN A 343 25.41 5.35 -21.00
N PRO A 344 25.68 6.31 -21.92
CA PRO A 344 24.92 7.56 -22.02
C PRO A 344 23.42 7.36 -22.20
N HIS A 345 22.98 6.28 -22.88
CA HIS A 345 21.55 5.97 -23.00
C HIS A 345 20.95 5.60 -21.64
N MET A 346 21.67 4.87 -20.80
CA MET A 346 21.21 4.55 -19.44
C MET A 346 21.30 5.75 -18.49
N GLY A 347 22.18 6.71 -18.78
CA GLY A 347 22.22 8.00 -18.10
C GLY A 347 20.89 8.75 -18.18
N THR A 348 20.11 8.55 -19.25
CA THR A 348 18.77 9.12 -19.35
C THR A 348 17.80 8.59 -18.29
N PHE A 349 18.07 7.46 -17.63
CA PHE A 349 17.25 6.85 -16.58
C PHE A 349 17.94 6.83 -15.20
N GLU A 350 18.97 7.65 -15.01
CA GLU A 350 19.76 7.71 -13.77
C GLU A 350 18.87 7.86 -12.53
N ASP A 351 17.88 8.76 -12.59
CA ASP A 351 16.91 9.04 -11.52
C ASP A 351 16.16 7.79 -11.03
N ILE A 352 15.84 6.87 -11.94
CA ILE A 352 15.16 5.60 -11.65
C ILE A 352 16.18 4.56 -11.17
N ILE A 353 17.33 4.47 -11.86
CA ILE A 353 18.36 3.47 -11.58
C ILE A 353 18.92 3.63 -10.15
N VAL A 354 19.16 4.86 -9.69
CA VAL A 354 19.66 5.12 -8.32
C VAL A 354 18.69 4.66 -7.23
N ARG A 355 17.39 4.54 -7.53
CA ARG A 355 16.35 4.09 -6.59
C ARG A 355 16.14 2.57 -6.57
N LYS A 356 16.67 1.84 -7.55
CA LYS A 356 16.52 0.37 -7.62
C LYS A 356 16.97 -0.32 -6.33
N ARG A 357 18.07 0.12 -5.71
CA ARG A 357 18.57 -0.46 -4.45
C ARG A 357 17.51 -0.44 -3.35
N GLU A 358 16.84 0.70 -3.16
CA GLU A 358 15.81 0.83 -2.13
C GLU A 358 14.59 -0.05 -2.44
N GLN A 359 14.20 -0.13 -3.72
CA GLN A 359 13.09 -0.97 -4.15
C GLN A 359 13.38 -2.48 -3.99
N VAL A 360 14.62 -2.91 -4.26
CA VAL A 360 15.05 -4.31 -4.02
C VAL A 360 14.85 -4.68 -2.56
N VAL A 361 15.24 -3.81 -1.63
CA VAL A 361 15.10 -4.06 -0.18
C VAL A 361 13.63 -4.26 0.20
N ARG A 362 12.73 -3.40 -0.33
CA ARG A 362 11.29 -3.48 -0.07
C ARG A 362 10.69 -4.79 -0.57
N ILE A 363 10.96 -5.14 -1.83
CA ILE A 363 10.46 -6.39 -2.42
C ILE A 363 11.07 -7.59 -1.69
N ALA A 364 12.37 -7.59 -1.38
CA ALA A 364 13.01 -8.72 -0.69
C ALA A 364 12.39 -8.99 0.69
N ALA A 365 12.08 -7.94 1.45
CA ALA A 365 11.39 -8.06 2.73
C ALA A 365 9.97 -8.64 2.57
N ILE A 366 9.21 -8.16 1.57
CA ILE A 366 7.87 -8.65 1.26
C ILE A 366 7.90 -10.14 0.88
N LEU A 367 8.85 -10.53 0.04
CA LEU A 367 9.05 -11.92 -0.37
C LEU A 367 9.41 -12.81 0.83
N GLU A 368 10.28 -12.32 1.72
CA GLU A 368 10.69 -13.04 2.93
C GLU A 368 9.50 -13.24 3.88
N LEU A 369 8.68 -12.20 4.12
CA LEU A 369 7.52 -12.25 5.01
C LEU A 369 6.35 -13.10 4.48
N GLU A 370 6.32 -13.38 3.18
CA GLU A 370 5.40 -14.36 2.63
C GLU A 370 5.90 -15.80 2.87
N LYS A 371 7.21 -16.03 2.71
CA LYS A 371 7.86 -17.32 2.99
C LYS A 371 7.78 -17.69 4.47
N ASP A 372 8.05 -16.73 5.34
CA ASP A 372 8.07 -16.84 6.79
C ASP A 372 7.58 -15.53 7.44
N PRO A 373 6.32 -15.46 7.91
CA PRO A 373 5.73 -14.26 8.49
C PRO A 373 6.44 -13.72 9.74
N ASP A 374 7.22 -14.54 10.42
CA ASP A 374 7.92 -14.17 11.65
C ASP A 374 9.41 -13.83 11.39
N SER A 375 9.84 -13.85 10.12
CA SER A 375 11.24 -13.60 9.76
C SER A 375 11.67 -12.16 10.06
N THR A 376 12.83 -12.03 10.68
CA THR A 376 13.51 -10.75 10.92
C THR A 376 14.78 -10.59 10.09
N VAL A 377 15.10 -11.57 9.22
CA VAL A 377 16.32 -11.57 8.42
C VAL A 377 16.01 -11.88 6.96
N ILE A 378 16.31 -10.93 6.08
CA ILE A 378 16.16 -11.06 4.64
C ILE A 378 17.30 -11.92 4.09
N THR A 379 16.92 -13.02 3.46
CA THR A 379 17.86 -14.01 2.91
C THR A 379 18.43 -13.60 1.56
N LEU A 380 19.53 -14.26 1.16
CA LEU A 380 20.10 -14.07 -0.18
C LEU A 380 19.10 -14.45 -1.28
N GLU A 381 18.34 -15.52 -1.06
CA GLU A 381 17.28 -15.98 -1.98
C GLU A 381 16.28 -14.87 -2.27
N SER A 382 15.60 -14.34 -1.25
CA SER A 382 14.61 -13.25 -1.38
C SER A 382 15.22 -12.00 -2.00
N THR A 383 16.49 -11.71 -1.70
CA THR A 383 17.23 -10.58 -2.29
C THR A 383 17.48 -10.77 -3.78
N ASN A 384 17.90 -11.95 -4.22
CA ASN A 384 18.12 -12.25 -5.64
C ASN A 384 16.81 -12.23 -6.44
N SER A 385 15.73 -12.78 -5.87
CA SER A 385 14.39 -12.68 -6.45
C SER A 385 13.94 -11.23 -6.60
N ALA A 386 14.18 -10.39 -5.58
CA ALA A 386 13.86 -8.98 -5.64
C ALA A 386 14.70 -8.22 -6.68
N ILE A 387 16.00 -8.50 -6.80
CA ILE A 387 16.87 -7.94 -7.86
C ILE A 387 16.28 -8.27 -9.24
N TYR A 388 15.93 -9.55 -9.45
CA TYR A 388 15.30 -9.99 -10.69
C TYR A 388 14.01 -9.22 -10.99
N LEU A 389 13.13 -9.08 -10.00
CA LEU A 389 11.86 -8.37 -10.16
C LEU A 389 12.03 -6.87 -10.43
N ILE A 390 13.00 -6.22 -9.79
CA ILE A 390 13.29 -4.81 -10.06
C ILE A 390 13.82 -4.60 -11.48
N GLU A 391 14.67 -5.50 -11.97
CA GLU A 391 15.09 -5.45 -13.38
C GLU A 391 13.94 -5.76 -14.34
N PHE A 392 13.04 -6.68 -13.99
CA PHE A 392 11.82 -6.97 -14.75
C PHE A 392 10.93 -5.74 -14.88
N TYR A 393 10.53 -5.11 -13.77
CA TYR A 393 9.69 -3.90 -13.78
C TYR A 393 10.39 -2.70 -14.44
N PHE A 394 11.70 -2.55 -14.24
CA PHE A 394 12.48 -1.50 -14.91
C PHE A 394 12.45 -1.65 -16.43
N LYS A 395 12.63 -2.88 -16.95
CA LYS A 395 12.53 -3.16 -18.39
C LYS A 395 11.13 -2.84 -18.94
N HIS A 396 10.07 -3.20 -18.21
CA HIS A 396 8.71 -2.80 -18.61
C HIS A 396 8.55 -1.29 -18.68
N LEU A 397 9.15 -0.53 -17.75
CA LEU A 397 9.05 0.92 -17.77
C LEU A 397 9.79 1.56 -18.95
N VAL A 398 11.02 1.11 -19.25
CA VAL A 398 11.87 1.73 -20.29
C VAL A 398 11.61 1.22 -21.70
N MET A 399 10.96 0.06 -21.86
CA MET A 399 10.64 -0.53 -23.17
C MET A 399 9.22 -0.21 -23.66
N THR A 400 8.36 0.35 -22.82
CA THR A 400 7.05 0.84 -23.25
C THR A 400 7.25 2.08 -24.12
N PRO A 401 6.57 2.18 -25.28
CA PRO A 401 6.78 3.23 -26.30
C PRO A 401 6.45 4.68 -25.85
N THR A 402 6.20 4.89 -24.56
CA THR A 402 6.14 6.20 -23.92
C THR A 402 7.51 6.85 -23.72
N TYR A 403 8.61 6.11 -23.91
CA TYR A 403 9.99 6.58 -23.81
C TYR A 403 10.78 6.50 -25.11
#